data_AF-A0A0G0JVI4-F1
#
_entry.id   AF-A0A0G0JVI4-F1
#
_cell.length_a   1.000
_cell.length_b   1.000
_cell.length_c   1.000
_cell.angle_alpha   90.00
_cell.angle_beta   90.00
_cell.angle_gamma   90.00
#
_symmetry.space_group_name_H-M   'P 1'
#
loop_
_entity.id
_entity.type
_entity.pdbx_description
1 polymer ?
#
loop_
_entity_poly.entity_id
_entity_poly.type
_entity_poly.pdbx_seq_one_letter_code
_entity_poly.pdbx_strand_id
1 'polypeptide(L)'
;MEKQNKNQIWRCGSFYTVAFLILHGFDLVGVEPSSNPKRSIFVLKDSPERQELLQAFNFAEENSQSVLVDFRRAVSVIKSLKEKLYQEK
;
A
#
# COMPACT_ATOMS: atom_id res chain seq x y z
N MET A 1 15.68 -12.85 26.65
CA MET A 1 16.04 -11.74 25.74
C MET A 1 14.98 -11.67 24.65
N GLU A 2 14.55 -10.46 24.34
CA GLU A 2 13.20 -10.06 23.92
C GLU A 2 12.70 -10.70 22.61
N LYS A 3 11.49 -11.27 22.67
CA LYS A 3 10.68 -11.57 21.49
C LYS A 3 10.19 -10.23 20.91
N GLN A 4 10.95 -9.64 19.99
CA GLN A 4 10.44 -8.53 19.18
C GLN A 4 9.24 -9.05 18.39
N ASN A 5 8.04 -8.58 18.73
CA ASN A 5 6.82 -8.80 17.97
C ASN A 5 7.10 -8.41 16.52
N LYS A 6 7.19 -9.42 15.64
CA LYS A 6 7.21 -9.24 14.19
C LYS A 6 5.89 -8.56 13.83
N ASN A 7 5.88 -7.23 13.77
CA ASN A 7 4.91 -6.50 12.96
C ASN A 7 5.00 -7.18 11.58
N GLN A 8 3.98 -7.94 11.21
CA GLN A 8 3.98 -8.65 9.94
C GLN A 8 4.15 -7.59 8.85
N ILE A 9 5.04 -7.83 7.90
CA ILE A 9 5.38 -6.86 6.86
C ILE A 9 4.92 -7.44 5.55
N TRP A 10 4.22 -6.66 4.74
CA TRP A 10 3.76 -7.07 3.41
C TRP A 10 4.44 -6.26 2.31
N ARG A 11 4.72 -6.92 1.18
CA ARG A 11 5.44 -6.34 0.05
C ARG A 11 4.58 -6.36 -1.20
N CYS A 12 4.57 -5.25 -1.94
CA CYS A 12 3.80 -5.14 -3.17
C CYS A 12 4.48 -4.23 -4.19
N GLY A 13 4.48 -4.63 -5.46
CA GLY A 13 4.92 -3.78 -6.57
C GLY A 13 3.79 -2.97 -7.24
N SER A 14 2.53 -3.16 -6.83
CA SER A 14 1.38 -2.47 -7.42
C SER A 14 1.13 -1.13 -6.76
N PHE A 15 1.41 -0.06 -7.49
CA PHE A 15 1.27 1.32 -6.99
C PHE A 15 -0.15 1.63 -6.49
N TYR A 16 -1.18 1.32 -7.28
CA TYR A 16 -2.57 1.65 -6.92
C TYR A 16 -3.12 0.76 -5.81
N THR A 17 -2.69 -0.50 -5.73
CA THR A 17 -3.02 -1.37 -4.61
C THR A 17 -2.45 -0.82 -3.30
N VAL A 18 -1.21 -0.34 -3.31
CA VAL A 18 -0.57 0.26 -2.14
C VAL A 18 -1.26 1.58 -1.76
N ALA A 19 -1.57 2.43 -2.73
CA ALA A 19 -2.33 3.66 -2.48
C ALA A 19 -3.69 3.36 -1.84
N PHE A 20 -4.40 2.35 -2.35
CA PHE A 20 -5.67 1.90 -1.80
C PHE A 20 -5.52 1.45 -0.34
N LEU A 21 -4.57 0.56 -0.04
CA LEU A 21 -4.36 0.10 1.33
C LEU A 21 -4.00 1.26 2.29
N ILE A 22 -3.19 2.22 1.86
CA ILE A 22 -2.87 3.41 2.68
C ILE A 22 -4.12 4.26 2.96
N LEU A 23 -5.02 4.40 1.98
CA LEU A 23 -6.30 5.10 2.19
C LEU A 23 -7.16 4.40 3.25
N HIS A 24 -7.04 3.07 3.33
CA HIS A 24 -7.68 2.20 4.33
C HIS A 24 -6.83 1.99 5.61
N GLY A 25 -5.82 2.83 5.85
CA GLY A 25 -5.11 2.89 7.14
C GLY A 25 -3.85 2.03 7.25
N PHE A 26 -3.35 1.48 6.14
CA PHE A 26 -2.06 0.78 6.14
C PHE A 26 -0.89 1.76 6.15
N ASP A 27 0.12 1.45 6.95
CA ASP A 27 1.32 2.28 7.07
C ASP A 27 2.41 1.83 6.08
N LEU A 28 2.93 2.79 5.31
CA LEU A 28 4.11 2.58 4.48
C LEU A 28 5.39 2.67 5.31
N VAL A 29 6.02 1.52 5.49
CA VAL A 29 7.30 1.34 6.19
C VAL A 29 8.45 1.84 5.33
N GLY A 30 8.44 1.55 4.03
CA GLY A 30 9.52 1.94 3.12
C GLY A 30 9.30 1.49 1.69
N VAL A 31 10.29 1.78 0.86
CA VAL A 31 10.37 1.31 -0.52
C VAL A 31 11.71 0.57 -0.67
N GLU A 32 11.68 -0.56 -1.36
CA GLU A 32 12.83 -1.43 -1.61
C GLU A 32 13.05 -1.54 -3.13
N PRO A 33 14.30 -1.65 -3.61
CA PRO A 33 14.56 -1.93 -5.02
C PRO A 33 14.07 -3.33 -5.40
N SER A 34 13.53 -3.46 -6.62
CA SER A 34 13.21 -4.77 -7.20
C SER A 34 14.40 -5.33 -7.98
N SER A 35 14.37 -6.62 -8.31
CA SER A 35 15.28 -7.22 -9.30
C SER A 35 15.20 -6.55 -10.68
N ASN A 36 14.08 -5.90 -10.98
CA ASN A 36 13.94 -5.01 -12.13
C ASN A 36 14.24 -3.56 -11.71
N PRO A 37 15.28 -2.90 -12.24
CA PRO A 37 15.67 -1.54 -11.86
C PRO A 37 14.63 -0.47 -12.22
N LYS A 38 13.61 -0.82 -13.03
CA LYS A 38 12.49 0.06 -13.36
C LYS A 38 11.30 -0.10 -12.40
N ARG A 39 11.41 -0.95 -11.39
CA ARG A 39 10.33 -1.26 -10.44
C ARG A 39 10.84 -1.12 -9.01
N SER A 40 9.94 -0.66 -8.15
CA SER A 40 10.15 -0.61 -6.71
C SER A 40 9.13 -1.49 -6.01
N ILE A 41 9.47 -1.97 -4.84
CA ILE A 41 8.62 -2.77 -3.96
C ILE A 41 8.25 -1.91 -2.76
N PHE A 42 6.96 -1.68 -2.56
CA PHE A 42 6.45 -0.99 -1.39
C PHE A 42 6.32 -1.96 -0.23
N VAL A 43 6.74 -1.51 0.95
CA VAL A 43 6.74 -2.28 2.19
C VAL A 43 5.70 -1.67 3.13
N LEU A 44 4.62 -2.40 3.41
CA LEU A 44 3.54 -1.98 4.29
C LEU A 44 3.58 -2.78 5.61
N LYS A 45 3.17 -2.15 6.71
CA LYS A 45 2.80 -2.88 7.93
C LYS A 45 1.53 -3.66 7.65
N ASP A 46 1.59 -4.96 7.85
CA ASP A 46 0.52 -5.88 7.51
C ASP A 46 -0.57 -5.93 8.59
N SER A 47 -1.77 -6.32 8.16
CA SER A 47 -2.96 -6.51 8.98
C SER A 47 -3.81 -7.64 8.38
N PRO A 48 -4.54 -8.43 9.19
CA PRO A 48 -5.45 -9.47 8.69
C PRO A 48 -6.44 -8.95 7.63
N GLU A 49 -6.94 -7.73 7.80
CA GLU A 49 -7.91 -7.07 6.90
C GLU A 49 -7.39 -6.87 5.47
N ARG A 50 -6.07 -6.97 5.25
CA ARG A 50 -5.45 -6.79 3.93
C ARG A 50 -6.10 -7.69 2.88
N GLN A 51 -6.34 -8.96 3.21
CA GLN A 51 -6.85 -9.91 2.23
C GLN A 51 -8.26 -9.54 1.76
N GLU A 52 -9.13 -9.14 2.68
CA GLU A 52 -10.50 -8.70 2.37
C GLU A 52 -10.49 -7.41 1.54
N LEU A 53 -9.64 -6.45 1.91
CA LEU A 53 -9.46 -5.21 1.15
C LEU A 53 -8.92 -5.45 -0.26
N LEU A 54 -7.96 -6.36 -0.42
CA LEU A 54 -7.45 -6.74 -1.73
C LEU A 54 -8.52 -7.44 -2.58
N GLN A 55 -9.34 -8.30 -1.97
CA GLN A 55 -10.45 -8.92 -2.68
C GLN A 55 -11.46 -7.87 -3.14
N ALA A 56 -11.83 -6.92 -2.27
CA ALA A 56 -12.72 -5.83 -2.61
C ALA A 56 -12.13 -4.96 -3.74
N PHE A 57 -10.87 -4.56 -3.64
CA PHE A 57 -10.20 -3.72 -4.65
C PHE A 57 -10.21 -4.35 -6.05
N ASN A 58 -10.07 -5.67 -6.15
CA ASN A 58 -9.96 -6.36 -7.43
C ASN A 58 -11.32 -6.80 -8.01
N PHE A 59 -12.33 -7.04 -7.16
CA PHE A 59 -13.54 -7.76 -7.58
C PHE A 59 -14.87 -7.18 -7.08
N ALA A 60 -14.86 -6.14 -6.24
CA ALA A 60 -16.10 -5.50 -5.82
C ALA A 60 -16.77 -4.78 -6.99
N GLU A 61 -18.10 -4.68 -6.92
CA GLU A 61 -18.88 -3.91 -7.88
C GLU A 61 -18.55 -2.41 -7.80
N GLU A 62 -18.77 -1.72 -8.92
CA GLU A 62 -18.65 -0.26 -8.96
C GLU A 62 -19.55 0.38 -7.89
N ASN A 63 -19.02 1.38 -7.18
CA ASN A 63 -19.69 2.05 -6.05
C ASN A 63 -19.92 1.19 -4.79
N SER A 64 -19.32 -0.01 -4.70
CA SER A 64 -19.31 -0.74 -3.43
C SER A 64 -18.67 0.12 -2.32
N GLN A 65 -19.33 0.18 -1.16
CA GLN A 65 -18.86 0.96 -0.02
C GLN A 65 -17.43 0.61 0.41
N SER A 66 -17.03 -0.65 0.23
CA SER A 66 -15.69 -1.15 0.56
C SER A 66 -14.56 -0.56 -0.28
N VAL A 67 -14.87 0.04 -1.43
CA VAL A 67 -13.88 0.67 -2.32
C VAL A 67 -14.03 2.19 -2.43
N LEU A 68 -15.01 2.77 -1.73
CA LEU A 68 -15.21 4.22 -1.70
C LEU A 68 -14.12 4.89 -0.86
N VAL A 69 -13.45 5.87 -1.46
CA VAL A 69 -12.40 6.66 -0.81
C VAL A 69 -12.61 8.14 -1.05
N ASP A 70 -12.18 8.97 -0.11
CA ASP A 70 -12.10 10.41 -0.33
C ASP A 70 -11.04 10.72 -1.41
N PHE A 71 -11.47 11.33 -2.51
CA PHE A 71 -10.60 11.62 -3.63
C PHE A 71 -9.47 12.61 -3.30
N ARG A 72 -9.69 13.59 -2.41
CA ARG A 72 -8.62 14.52 -1.98
C ARG A 72 -7.56 13.78 -1.17
N ARG A 73 -7.95 12.81 -0.34
CA ARG A 73 -7.00 11.90 0.32
C ARG A 73 -6.26 11.05 -0.71
N ALA A 74 -6.96 10.49 -1.69
CA ALA A 74 -6.34 9.69 -2.75
C ALA A 74 -5.27 10.46 -3.51
N VAL A 75 -5.55 11.70 -3.93
CA VAL A 75 -4.57 12.58 -4.58
C VAL A 75 -3.35 12.82 -3.68
N SER A 76 -3.55 13.07 -2.39
CA SER A 76 -2.47 13.32 -1.45
C SER A 76 -1.58 12.10 -1.24
N VAL A 77 -2.18 10.91 -1.08
CA VAL A 77 -1.46 9.62 -0.97
C VAL A 77 -0.66 9.33 -2.23
N ILE A 78 -1.26 9.53 -3.42
CA ILE A 78 -0.59 9.30 -4.70
C ILE A 78 0.62 10.24 -4.86
N LYS A 79 0.49 11.52 -4.48
CA LYS A 79 1.61 12.47 -4.51
C LYS A 79 2.74 12.04 -3.57
N SER A 80 2.41 11.70 -2.33
CA SER A 80 3.40 11.22 -1.34
C SER A 80 4.12 9.95 -1.80
N LEU A 81 3.40 8.97 -2.38
CA LEU A 81 4.01 7.76 -2.92
C LEU A 81 4.96 8.06 -4.09
N LYS A 82 4.58 8.96 -4.99
CA LYS A 82 5.46 9.39 -6.09
C LYS A 82 6.71 10.08 -5.56
N GLU A 83 6.58 10.98 -4.60
CA GLU A 83 7.72 11.67 -3.97
C GLU A 83 8.71 10.67 -3.39
N LYS A 84 8.24 9.64 -2.66
CA LYS A 84 9.11 8.57 -2.13
C LYS A 84 9.84 7.80 -3.23
N LEU A 85 9.20 7.52 -4.37
CA LEU A 85 9.85 6.87 -5.51
C LEU A 85 10.94 7.73 -6.16
N TYR A 86 10.80 9.06 -6.15
CA TYR A 86 11.79 9.97 -6.71
C TYR A 86 12.96 10.25 -5.76
N GLN A 87 12.73 10.21 -4.44
CA GLN A 87 13.80 10.39 -3.44
C GLN A 87 14.78 9.21 -3.36
N GLU A 88 14.38 8.01 -3.82
CA GLU A 88 15.25 6.83 -3.86
C GLU A 88 16.08 6.70 -5.16
N LYS A 89 16.02 7.69 -6.05
CA LYS A 89 16.85 7.77 -7.27
C LYS A 89 17.97 8.78 -7.12
#